data_AF-A0A2T0UQX1-F1
#
_entry.id   AF-A0A2T0UQX1-F1
#
_cell.length_a   1.000
_cell.length_b   1.000
_cell.length_c   1.000
_cell.angle_alpha   90.00
_cell.angle_beta   90.00
_cell.angle_gamma   90.00
#
_symmetry.space_group_name_H-M   'P 1'
#
loop_
_entity.id
_entity.type
_entity.pdbx_description
1 polymer ?
#
loop_
_entity_poly.entity_id
_entity_poly.type
_entity_poly.pdbx_seq_one_letter_code
_entity_poly.pdbx_strand_id
1 'polypeptide(L)'
;MAKDTGKSAGAVADDGDAVSTDDANPNADVAGLSYEAARDELVDIVARLEGGQVGLEESMGLWQRGEALAAHCASWLDEAEAKLTAD
;
A
#
# COMPACT_ATOMS: atom_id res chain seq x y z
N MET A 1 -25.78 41.39 40.41
CA MET A 1 -26.72 40.26 40.27
C MET A 1 -25.90 39.02 39.95
N ALA A 2 -25.64 38.22 40.98
CA ALA A 2 -25.04 36.90 40.85
C ALA A 2 -26.12 35.90 40.40
N LYS A 3 -25.77 35.00 39.49
CA LYS A 3 -26.40 33.68 39.38
C LYS A 3 -25.30 32.65 39.16
N ASP A 4 -24.90 32.05 40.26
CA ASP A 4 -24.34 30.71 40.29
C ASP A 4 -25.43 29.73 39.87
N THR A 5 -25.14 28.87 38.91
CA THR A 5 -25.83 27.58 38.76
C THR A 5 -24.94 26.66 37.96
N GLY A 6 -24.09 25.90 38.66
CA GLY A 6 -23.54 24.66 38.09
C GLY A 6 -24.64 23.60 37.94
N LYS A 7 -24.44 22.63 37.04
CA LYS A 7 -24.41 21.18 37.35
C LYS A 7 -24.52 20.27 36.11
N SER A 8 -23.47 19.45 35.95
CA SER A 8 -23.43 18.03 35.52
C SER A 8 -23.93 17.65 34.13
N ALA A 9 -23.07 17.04 33.31
CA ALA A 9 -22.81 15.59 33.30
C ALA A 9 -21.74 15.27 32.23
N GLY A 10 -20.87 14.30 32.51
CA GLY A 10 -19.74 13.96 31.68
C GLY A 10 -20.09 13.35 30.32
N ALA A 11 -19.19 13.55 29.37
CA ALA A 11 -18.87 12.57 28.35
C ALA A 11 -17.36 12.39 28.44
N VAL A 12 -16.99 11.15 28.68
CA VAL A 12 -15.65 10.59 28.65
C VAL A 12 -14.82 11.23 27.53
N ALA A 13 -13.58 11.63 27.86
CA ALA A 13 -12.56 11.74 26.83
C ALA A 13 -12.47 10.33 26.23
N ASP A 14 -12.93 10.19 25.00
CA ASP A 14 -12.50 9.12 24.13
C ASP A 14 -11.01 9.42 23.90
N ASP A 15 -10.16 8.86 24.76
CA ASP A 15 -8.76 8.62 24.44
C ASP A 15 -8.80 7.67 23.24
N GLY A 16 -9.04 8.27 22.07
CA GLY A 16 -8.93 7.63 20.79
C GLY A 16 -7.50 7.15 20.72
N ASP A 17 -7.31 5.89 21.08
CA ASP A 17 -6.21 5.07 20.67
C ASP A 17 -6.20 5.17 19.15
N ALA A 18 -5.46 6.16 18.66
CA ALA A 18 -5.10 6.29 17.28
C ALA A 18 -4.19 5.10 17.02
N VAL A 19 -4.82 3.95 16.78
CA VAL A 19 -4.15 2.78 16.25
C VAL A 19 -3.47 3.27 14.99
N SER A 20 -2.16 3.45 15.08
CA SER A 20 -1.35 3.87 13.95
C SER A 20 -1.50 2.75 12.95
N THR A 21 -2.24 3.00 11.87
CA THR A 21 -2.43 2.05 10.76
C THR A 21 -1.14 1.87 9.93
N ASP A 22 0.03 2.11 10.54
CA ASP A 22 1.36 1.70 10.09
C ASP A 22 1.61 0.20 10.33
N ASP A 23 0.53 -0.60 10.44
CA ASP A 23 0.56 -2.04 10.24
C ASP A 23 0.95 -2.32 8.78
N ALA A 24 2.27 -2.31 8.59
CA ALA A 24 3.12 -2.72 7.49
C ALA A 24 2.39 -3.17 6.22
N ASN A 25 2.30 -2.28 5.23
CA ASN A 25 2.14 -2.70 3.84
C ASN A 25 3.30 -3.68 3.50
N PRO A 26 3.03 -4.97 3.27
CA PRO A 26 4.08 -5.98 3.09
C PRO A 26 4.88 -5.78 1.80
N ASN A 27 4.42 -4.90 0.91
CA ASN A 27 5.06 -4.56 -0.37
C ASN A 27 5.61 -3.12 -0.39
N ALA A 28 5.80 -2.49 0.78
CA ALA A 28 6.34 -1.12 0.86
C ALA A 28 7.76 -1.00 0.27
N ASP A 29 8.51 -2.10 0.23
CA ASP A 29 9.84 -2.18 -0.38
C ASP A 29 9.83 -1.90 -1.89
N VAL A 30 8.72 -2.20 -2.58
CA VAL A 30 8.58 -2.05 -4.03
C VAL A 30 8.86 -0.62 -4.48
N ALA A 31 8.49 0.38 -3.68
CA ALA A 31 8.71 1.80 -3.99
C ALA A 31 10.20 2.16 -4.15
N GLY A 32 11.11 1.36 -3.58
CA GLY A 32 12.56 1.55 -3.69
C GLY A 32 13.21 0.84 -4.89
N LEU A 33 12.46 0.05 -5.66
CA LEU A 33 13.02 -0.72 -6.77
C LEU A 33 13.22 0.15 -8.02
N SER A 34 14.26 -0.17 -8.80
CA SER A 34 14.36 0.33 -10.18
C SER A 34 13.29 -0.33 -11.06
N TYR A 35 13.01 0.28 -12.21
CA TYR A 35 12.08 -0.31 -13.19
C TYR A 35 12.49 -1.73 -13.59
N GLU A 36 13.75 -1.97 -13.92
CA GLU A 36 14.23 -3.28 -14.36
C GLU A 36 14.13 -4.32 -13.24
N ALA A 37 14.48 -3.96 -12.00
CA ALA A 37 14.37 -4.86 -10.87
C ALA A 37 12.90 -5.24 -10.59
N ALA A 38 12.00 -4.26 -10.61
CA ALA A 38 10.57 -4.51 -10.41
C ALA A 38 9.96 -5.36 -11.53
N ARG A 39 10.35 -5.10 -12.79
CA ARG A 39 9.92 -5.89 -13.95
C ARG A 39 10.41 -7.34 -13.87
N ASP A 40 11.68 -7.55 -13.54
CA ASP A 40 12.26 -8.89 -13.50
C ASP A 40 11.60 -9.73 -12.39
N GLU A 41 11.36 -9.13 -11.22
CA GLU A 41 10.63 -9.79 -10.14
C GLU A 41 9.17 -10.10 -10.53
N LEU A 42 8.50 -9.18 -11.22
CA LEU A 42 7.14 -9.39 -11.72
C LEU A 42 7.07 -10.58 -12.68
N VAL A 43 8.04 -10.71 -13.59
CA VAL A 43 8.14 -11.85 -14.52
C VAL A 43 8.28 -13.17 -13.76
N ASP A 44 9.13 -13.20 -12.73
CA ASP A 44 9.34 -14.40 -11.91
C ASP A 44 8.06 -14.79 -11.14
N ILE A 45 7.33 -13.81 -10.62
CA ILE A 45 6.05 -14.04 -9.93
C ILE A 45 5.00 -14.60 -10.88
N VAL A 46 4.87 -14.03 -12.08
CA VAL A 46 3.93 -14.53 -13.10
C VAL A 46 4.27 -15.98 -13.46
N ALA A 47 5.55 -16.27 -13.72
CA ALA A 47 5.98 -17.64 -14.04
C ALA A 47 5.64 -18.65 -12.92
N ARG A 48 5.78 -18.25 -11.64
CA ARG A 48 5.41 -19.11 -10.50
C ARG A 48 3.90 -19.35 -10.41
N LEU A 49 3.09 -18.31 -10.61
CA LEU A 49 1.63 -18.41 -10.60
C LEU A 49 1.14 -19.31 -11.75
N GLU A 50 1.67 -19.12 -12.95
CA GLU A 50 1.34 -19.94 -14.13
C GLU A 50 1.76 -21.41 -13.97
N GLY A 51 2.82 -21.68 -13.20
CA GLY A 51 3.27 -23.03 -12.88
C GLY A 51 2.26 -23.84 -12.07
N GLY A 52 1.33 -23.21 -11.35
CA GLY A 52 0.22 -23.86 -10.65
C GLY A 52 0.60 -24.80 -9.50
N GLN A 53 1.85 -24.75 -9.04
CA GLN A 53 2.40 -25.62 -7.97
C GLN A 53 2.40 -24.97 -6.59
N VAL A 54 1.95 -23.72 -6.49
CA VAL A 54 1.90 -22.94 -5.24
C VAL A 54 0.56 -23.13 -4.53
N GLY A 55 0.58 -23.14 -3.20
CA GLY A 55 -0.64 -23.21 -2.39
C GLY A 55 -1.49 -21.94 -2.51
N LEU A 56 -2.75 -21.98 -2.06
CA LEU A 56 -3.68 -20.84 -2.16
C LEU A 56 -3.15 -19.59 -1.45
N GLU A 57 -2.69 -19.72 -0.20
CA GLU A 57 -2.19 -18.59 0.58
C GLU A 57 -0.94 -17.96 -0.06
N GLU A 58 -0.01 -18.79 -0.53
CA GLU A 58 1.16 -18.32 -1.27
C GLU A 58 0.78 -17.65 -2.59
N SER A 59 -0.19 -18.22 -3.32
CA SER A 59 -0.72 -17.63 -4.56
C SER A 59 -1.30 -16.24 -4.32
N MET A 60 -2.01 -16.04 -3.21
CA MET A 60 -2.55 -14.73 -2.83
C MET A 60 -1.44 -13.72 -2.54
N GLY A 61 -0.39 -14.12 -1.82
CA GLY A 61 0.76 -13.25 -1.56
C GLY A 61 1.53 -12.88 -2.83
N LEU A 62 1.76 -13.86 -3.71
CA LEU A 62 2.38 -13.66 -5.02
C LEU A 62 1.56 -12.70 -5.88
N TRP A 63 0.24 -12.86 -5.93
CA TRP A 63 -0.64 -11.96 -6.67
C TRP A 63 -0.57 -10.52 -6.13
N GLN A 64 -0.69 -10.33 -4.80
CA GLN A 64 -0.63 -8.99 -4.19
C GLN A 64 0.71 -8.29 -4.46
N ARG A 65 1.82 -9.03 -4.41
CA ARG A 65 3.14 -8.49 -4.74
C ARG A 65 3.26 -8.17 -6.23
N GLY A 66 2.74 -9.04 -7.10
CA GLY A 66 2.66 -8.81 -8.55
C GLY A 66 1.91 -7.52 -8.89
N GLU A 67 0.75 -7.29 -8.26
CA GLU A 67 -0.03 -6.05 -8.43
C GLU A 67 0.76 -4.80 -7.99
N ALA A 68 1.46 -4.88 -6.86
CA ALA A 68 2.30 -3.77 -6.38
C ALA A 68 3.45 -3.46 -7.37
N LEU A 69 4.13 -4.48 -7.87
CA LEU A 69 5.20 -4.33 -8.87
C LEU A 69 4.69 -3.78 -10.20
N ALA A 70 3.52 -4.25 -10.66
CA ALA A 70 2.90 -3.77 -11.89
C ALA A 70 2.51 -2.29 -11.79
N ALA A 71 1.92 -1.88 -10.67
CA ALA A 71 1.58 -0.48 -10.40
C ALA A 71 2.83 0.41 -10.37
N HIS A 72 3.91 -0.06 -9.76
CA HIS A 72 5.20 0.65 -9.77
C HIS A 72 5.78 0.76 -11.19
N CYS A 73 5.81 -0.33 -11.95
CA CYS A 73 6.28 -0.28 -13.35
C CYS A 73 5.47 0.71 -14.20
N ALA A 74 4.15 0.75 -14.01
CA ALA A 74 3.27 1.67 -14.72
C ALA A 74 3.60 3.14 -14.39
N SER A 75 3.80 3.49 -13.12
CA SER A 75 4.11 4.87 -12.73
C SER A 75 5.43 5.38 -13.33
N TRP A 76 6.44 4.52 -13.44
CA TRP A 76 7.70 4.84 -14.14
C TRP A 76 7.48 5.16 -15.62
N LEU A 77 6.64 4.38 -16.31
CA LEU A 77 6.34 4.58 -17.72
C LEU A 77 5.52 5.85 -17.94
N ASP A 78 4.53 6.10 -17.08
CA ASP A 78 3.72 7.31 -17.11
C ASP A 78 4.59 8.57 -16.95
N GLU A 79 5.55 8.56 -16.00
CA GLU A 79 6.48 9.67 -15.81
C GLU A 79 7.40 9.87 -17.03
N ALA A 80 7.87 8.78 -17.63
CA ALA A 80 8.69 8.83 -18.83
C ALA A 80 7.91 9.40 -20.02
N GLU A 81 6.66 9.00 -20.23
CA GLU A 81 5.79 9.51 -21.28
C GLU A 81 5.46 11.00 -21.08
N ALA A 82 5.17 11.42 -19.85
CA ALA A 82 4.91 12.81 -19.52
C ALA A 82 6.09 13.72 -19.89
N LYS A 83 7.33 13.26 -19.71
CA LYS A 83 8.54 14.01 -20.12
C LYS A 83 8.67 14.18 -21.62
N LEU A 84 8.15 13.24 -22.42
CA LEU A 84 8.22 13.29 -23.89
C LEU A 84 7.14 14.17 -24.51
N THR A 85 6.04 14.40 -23.80
CA THR A 85 4.85 15.10 -24.30
C THR A 85 4.69 16.52 -23.77
N ALA A 86 5.57 16.94 -22.85
CA ALA A 86 5.58 18.28 -22.27
C ALA A 86 6.27 19.36 -23.15
N ASP A 87 6.82 18.96 -24.30
CA ASP A 87 7.48 19.82 -25.30
C ASP A 87 6.55 20.25 -26.45
#